data_AF-A0A397G186-F1
#
_entry.id   AF-A0A397G186-F1
#
_cell.length_a   1.000
_cell.length_b   1.000
_cell.length_c   1.000
_cell.angle_alpha   90.00
_cell.angle_beta   90.00
_cell.angle_gamma   90.00
#
_symmetry.space_group_name_H-M   'P 1'
#
loop_
_entity.id
_entity.type
_entity.pdbx_description
1 polymer ?
#
loop_
_entity_poly.entity_id
_entity_poly.type
_entity_poly.pdbx_seq_one_letter_code
_entity_poly.pdbx_strand_id
1 'polypeptide(L)'
;MSADLKPLRIVMACDEAGQPYKETIKAALEKNPLVESVTDVGVNSTSDKTAYPHPAVAGAKLIKEGKADRGLFICGTGLGVAIAANKVPGIRAVTAHDSFSVERSILSNDAQVLCFGQRVIGIELAKKLANDWLTYRFDPKSASAAKVQAISDYEREFAAAHLMQILLSGSIVAADIATSMMTGTDCVDSKNCASSQSEISTHHFTYCNISDRSTDMSFELKEKGNQLFKEGDYNGAEELYSQAIQKNPREPTFFTNRALTRIRLEKWAGVEHDARAAIELYGPKNPSSLKSCWYLAQALLGLQRPQEAYEVAIDAYRASLAAKSAQTENLSKTVLRAKQQIWAAKETARLREMNATLATVEALVEADLNREVAELQARLDKGEIGQTGFVEDQKALRADAEKNIQNVREAFRIASNGDVQERVVPDYLIDGITFEIMHDPVVTPSGTSFDRIGILKYVEQSGVDPITRVPMTVNDLRPNYALKAACEEFLNKNGWAVDW
;
A
#
# COMPACT_ATOMS: atom_id res chain seq x y z
N MET A 1 -0.09 -21.21 -38.99
CA MET A 1 -1.22 -20.29 -39.25
C MET A 1 -0.81 -18.85 -38.92
N SER A 2 0.05 -18.19 -39.71
CA SER A 2 0.49 -16.80 -39.41
C SER A 2 0.55 -15.87 -40.63
N ALA A 3 -0.13 -16.22 -41.73
CA ALA A 3 0.01 -15.49 -43.00
C ALA A 3 -0.76 -14.16 -43.08
N ASP A 4 -1.68 -13.87 -42.15
CA ASP A 4 -2.64 -12.76 -42.30
C ASP A 4 -2.55 -11.63 -41.24
N LEU A 5 -1.59 -11.70 -40.30
CA LEU A 5 -1.45 -10.63 -39.30
C LEU A 5 -0.57 -9.49 -39.82
N LYS A 6 -1.10 -8.26 -39.79
CA LYS A 6 -0.31 -7.06 -40.11
C LYS A 6 0.91 -6.96 -39.16
N PRO A 7 2.14 -6.79 -39.69
CA PRO A 7 3.32 -6.51 -38.90
C PRO A 7 3.17 -5.21 -38.09
N LEU A 8 3.83 -5.13 -36.94
CA LEU A 8 3.73 -4.00 -36.00
C LEU A 8 5.03 -3.21 -35.96
N ARG A 9 4.94 -1.88 -35.83
CA ARG A 9 6.07 -1.00 -35.52
C ARG A 9 6.25 -0.95 -34.02
N ILE A 10 7.41 -1.38 -33.52
CA ILE A 10 7.68 -1.51 -32.09
C ILE A 10 8.64 -0.42 -31.63
N VAL A 11 8.32 0.24 -30.52
CA VAL A 11 9.27 1.12 -29.82
C VAL A 11 9.83 0.41 -28.58
N MET A 12 11.15 0.47 -28.37
CA MET A 12 11.83 -0.09 -27.21
C MET A 12 12.47 1.01 -26.38
N ALA A 13 12.34 0.90 -25.06
CA ALA A 13 12.87 1.86 -24.09
C ALA A 13 13.43 1.12 -22.87
N CYS A 14 14.51 1.63 -22.27
CA CYS A 14 15.01 1.12 -21.00
C CYS A 14 15.74 2.17 -20.17
N ASP A 15 15.93 1.88 -18.88
CA ASP A 15 16.98 2.50 -18.06
C ASP A 15 18.26 1.65 -18.10
N GLU A 16 19.27 2.01 -17.32
CA GLU A 16 20.53 1.29 -17.28
C GLU A 16 20.38 -0.18 -16.86
N ALA A 17 19.36 -0.48 -16.04
CA ALA A 17 19.15 -1.80 -15.49
C ALA A 17 18.51 -2.77 -16.49
N GLY A 18 17.79 -2.25 -17.49
CA GLY A 18 17.14 -3.03 -18.55
C GLY A 18 17.90 -3.14 -19.86
N GLN A 19 19.00 -2.38 -20.03
CA GLN A 19 19.71 -2.26 -21.31
C GLN A 19 20.20 -3.61 -21.89
N PRO A 20 20.78 -4.54 -21.10
CA PRO A 20 21.21 -5.84 -21.64
C PRO A 20 20.05 -6.68 -22.22
N TYR A 21 18.90 -6.69 -21.55
CA TYR A 21 17.72 -7.39 -22.04
C TYR A 21 17.12 -6.70 -23.26
N LYS A 22 17.13 -5.36 -23.29
CA LYS A 22 16.66 -4.58 -24.44
C LYS A 22 17.42 -4.97 -25.71
N GLU A 23 18.75 -4.97 -25.69
CA GLU A 23 19.55 -5.35 -26.87
C GLU A 23 19.28 -6.79 -27.32
N THR A 24 19.19 -7.72 -26.37
CA THR A 24 18.96 -9.13 -26.68
C THR A 24 17.58 -9.37 -27.31
N ILE A 25 16.55 -8.73 -26.77
CA ILE A 25 15.17 -8.88 -27.28
C ILE A 25 15.00 -8.10 -28.58
N LYS A 26 15.59 -6.90 -28.71
CA LYS A 26 15.61 -6.12 -29.95
C LYS A 26 16.12 -6.95 -31.13
N ALA A 27 17.26 -7.61 -30.96
CA ALA A 27 17.83 -8.47 -32.00
C ALA A 27 16.92 -9.66 -32.38
N ALA A 28 16.06 -10.13 -31.47
CA ALA A 28 15.07 -11.16 -31.75
C ALA A 28 13.83 -10.58 -32.47
N LEU A 29 13.37 -9.41 -32.06
CA LEU A 29 12.22 -8.72 -32.67
C LEU A 29 12.52 -8.26 -34.09
N GLU A 30 13.71 -7.74 -34.38
CA GLU A 30 14.14 -7.34 -35.72
C GLU A 30 14.14 -8.49 -36.75
N LYS A 31 14.17 -9.75 -36.28
CA LYS A 31 14.11 -10.96 -37.11
C LYS A 31 12.71 -11.56 -37.19
N ASN A 32 11.74 -11.05 -36.43
CA ASN A 32 10.39 -11.60 -36.36
C ASN A 32 9.53 -11.04 -37.50
N PRO A 33 8.88 -11.88 -38.32
CA PRO A 33 8.06 -11.41 -39.46
C PRO A 33 6.82 -10.59 -39.06
N LEU A 34 6.42 -10.62 -37.78
CA LEU A 34 5.33 -9.80 -37.25
C LEU A 34 5.79 -8.40 -36.79
N VAL A 35 7.05 -8.04 -37.00
CA VAL A 35 7.62 -6.73 -36.67
C VAL A 35 8.04 -6.03 -37.97
N GLU A 36 7.46 -4.86 -38.23
CA GLU A 36 7.80 -4.04 -39.39
C GLU A 36 9.11 -3.26 -39.16
N SER A 37 9.26 -2.68 -37.98
CA SER A 37 10.44 -1.91 -37.58
C SER A 37 10.56 -1.83 -36.06
N VAL A 38 11.80 -1.64 -35.58
CA VAL A 38 12.09 -1.38 -34.17
C VAL A 38 12.73 0.00 -34.01
N THR A 39 12.09 0.88 -33.25
CA THR A 39 12.63 2.18 -32.84
C THR A 39 13.16 2.10 -31.43
N ASP A 40 14.43 2.41 -31.22
CA ASP A 40 15.07 2.35 -29.91
C ASP A 40 15.28 3.77 -29.35
N VAL A 41 14.56 4.12 -28.28
CA VAL A 41 14.68 5.44 -27.64
C VAL A 41 15.80 5.52 -26.59
N GLY A 42 16.52 4.42 -26.39
CA GLY A 42 17.56 4.29 -25.38
C GLY A 42 17.02 3.93 -23.98
N VAL A 43 17.89 3.82 -22.98
CA VAL A 43 19.33 4.13 -23.04
C VAL A 43 20.17 3.10 -23.82
N ASN A 44 21.32 3.50 -24.36
CA ASN A 44 22.20 2.65 -25.20
C ASN A 44 23.43 2.11 -24.46
N SER A 45 23.59 2.44 -23.18
CA SER A 45 24.69 1.97 -22.34
C SER A 45 24.25 1.85 -20.89
N THR A 46 24.81 0.88 -20.16
CA THR A 46 24.62 0.73 -18.70
C THR A 46 25.27 1.85 -17.87
N SER A 47 26.15 2.65 -18.50
CA SER A 47 26.74 3.85 -17.90
C SER A 47 25.82 5.07 -17.95
N ASP A 48 24.82 5.09 -18.84
CA ASP A 48 23.84 6.19 -18.93
C ASP A 48 22.85 6.08 -17.77
N LYS A 49 22.82 7.09 -16.89
CA LYS A 49 21.98 7.14 -15.69
C LYS A 49 20.68 7.91 -15.89
N THR A 50 20.24 8.08 -17.14
CA THR A 50 18.95 8.69 -17.45
C THR A 50 17.83 7.92 -16.73
N ALA A 51 17.11 8.61 -15.85
CA ALA A 51 16.06 7.99 -15.07
C ALA A 51 14.94 7.42 -15.96
N TYR A 52 14.45 6.23 -15.62
CA TYR A 52 13.46 5.47 -16.38
C TYR A 52 12.20 6.22 -16.85
N PRO A 53 11.68 7.28 -16.17
CA PRO A 53 10.50 7.98 -16.67
C PRO A 53 10.72 8.65 -18.03
N HIS A 54 11.92 9.17 -18.28
CA HIS A 54 12.22 9.89 -19.52
C HIS A 54 12.12 9.00 -20.78
N PRO A 55 12.84 7.86 -20.89
CA PRO A 55 12.72 6.98 -22.05
C PRO A 55 11.34 6.31 -22.13
N ALA A 56 10.71 5.96 -21.00
CA ALA A 56 9.36 5.39 -21.01
C ALA A 56 8.32 6.36 -21.58
N VAL A 57 8.33 7.62 -21.15
CA VAL A 57 7.43 8.67 -21.67
C VAL A 57 7.75 8.99 -23.13
N ALA A 58 9.03 9.03 -23.52
CA ALA A 58 9.43 9.25 -24.90
C ALA A 58 8.88 8.15 -25.83
N GLY A 59 9.03 6.87 -25.45
CA GLY A 59 8.47 5.75 -26.20
C GLY A 59 6.94 5.77 -26.25
N ALA A 60 6.28 6.05 -25.13
CA ALA A 60 4.82 6.14 -25.06
C ALA A 60 4.26 7.27 -25.95
N LYS A 61 4.96 8.41 -26.04
CA LYS A 61 4.60 9.50 -26.96
C LYS A 61 4.69 9.10 -28.43
N LEU A 62 5.68 8.31 -28.82
CA LEU A 62 5.78 7.80 -30.20
C LEU A 62 4.57 6.94 -30.59
N ILE A 63 4.03 6.15 -29.66
CA ILE A 63 2.80 5.39 -29.89
C ILE A 63 1.61 6.34 -30.04
N LYS A 64 1.48 7.32 -29.13
CA LYS A 64 0.40 8.32 -29.17
C LYS A 64 0.39 9.13 -30.47
N GLU A 65 1.58 9.46 -30.98
CA GLU A 65 1.77 10.19 -32.25
C GLU A 65 1.58 9.31 -33.49
N GLY A 66 1.27 8.03 -33.33
CA GLY A 66 1.08 7.08 -34.43
C GLY A 66 2.38 6.69 -35.15
N LYS A 67 3.55 6.97 -34.55
CA LYS A 67 4.87 6.60 -35.09
C LYS A 67 5.28 5.16 -34.75
N ALA A 68 4.68 4.58 -33.72
CA ALA A 68 4.77 3.17 -33.37
C ALA A 68 3.38 2.62 -33.04
N ASP A 69 3.19 1.31 -33.18
CA ASP A 69 1.92 0.65 -32.84
C ASP A 69 1.92 0.13 -31.40
N ARG A 70 3.08 -0.35 -30.92
CA ARG A 70 3.27 -0.86 -29.55
C ARG A 70 4.65 -0.57 -28.99
N GLY A 71 4.80 -0.68 -27.67
CA GLY A 71 6.05 -0.48 -26.95
C GLY A 71 6.47 -1.66 -26.08
N LEU A 72 7.76 -1.97 -26.05
CA LEU A 72 8.35 -2.95 -25.13
C LEU A 72 9.40 -2.27 -24.24
N PHE A 73 9.06 -2.01 -22.97
CA PHE A 73 9.89 -1.23 -22.05
C PHE A 73 10.52 -2.12 -20.98
N ILE A 74 11.79 -1.89 -20.65
CA ILE A 74 12.53 -2.77 -19.75
C ILE A 74 13.26 -1.94 -18.71
N CYS A 75 13.08 -2.28 -17.43
CA CYS A 75 13.93 -1.75 -16.36
C CYS A 75 14.25 -2.85 -15.36
N GLY A 76 14.74 -2.50 -14.16
CA GLY A 76 15.01 -3.48 -13.11
C GLY A 76 13.81 -4.39 -12.80
N THR A 77 12.61 -3.82 -12.60
CA THR A 77 11.38 -4.57 -12.23
C THR A 77 10.26 -4.50 -13.27
N GLY A 78 10.35 -3.60 -14.26
CA GLY A 78 9.28 -3.30 -15.22
C GLY A 78 8.21 -2.33 -14.68
N LEU A 79 8.13 -2.14 -13.36
CA LEU A 79 7.06 -1.38 -12.71
C LEU A 79 7.13 0.11 -13.00
N GLY A 80 8.30 0.74 -12.80
CA GLY A 80 8.47 2.18 -12.94
C GLY A 80 8.17 2.67 -14.37
N VAL A 81 8.66 1.94 -15.38
CA VAL A 81 8.40 2.26 -16.79
C VAL A 81 6.92 2.10 -17.16
N ALA A 82 6.23 1.09 -16.61
CA ALA A 82 4.79 0.95 -16.81
C ALA A 82 4.00 2.10 -16.17
N ILE A 83 4.34 2.49 -14.93
CA ILE A 83 3.71 3.63 -14.24
C ILE A 83 3.91 4.91 -15.04
N ALA A 84 5.14 5.19 -15.49
CA ALA A 84 5.47 6.39 -16.27
C ALA A 84 4.75 6.43 -17.62
N ALA A 85 4.71 5.31 -18.35
CA ALA A 85 4.03 5.22 -19.64
C ALA A 85 2.51 5.45 -19.53
N ASN A 86 1.86 4.92 -18.48
CA ASN A 86 0.44 5.15 -18.20
C ASN A 86 0.11 6.62 -17.86
N LYS A 87 1.09 7.49 -17.63
CA LYS A 87 0.86 8.94 -17.47
C LYS A 87 0.74 9.68 -18.80
N VAL A 88 1.01 9.03 -19.93
CA VAL A 88 0.79 9.61 -21.25
C VAL A 88 -0.65 9.35 -21.66
N PRO A 89 -1.50 10.40 -21.86
CA PRO A 89 -2.93 10.19 -22.10
C PRO A 89 -3.20 9.32 -23.33
N GLY A 90 -4.04 8.30 -23.16
CA GLY A 90 -4.42 7.33 -24.18
C GLY A 90 -3.47 6.12 -24.28
N ILE A 91 -2.41 6.06 -23.48
CA ILE A 91 -1.47 4.94 -23.42
C ILE A 91 -1.78 4.05 -22.24
N ARG A 92 -1.88 2.75 -22.50
CA ARG A 92 -2.07 1.70 -21.49
C ARG A 92 -0.84 0.80 -21.47
N ALA A 93 -0.21 0.74 -20.31
CA ALA A 93 1.03 0.02 -20.08
C ALA A 93 0.88 -0.99 -18.94
N VAL A 94 1.46 -2.18 -19.11
CA VAL A 94 1.42 -3.24 -18.09
C VAL A 94 2.79 -3.85 -17.85
N THR A 95 3.03 -4.34 -16.64
CA THR A 95 4.13 -5.28 -16.38
C THR A 95 3.53 -6.69 -16.35
N ALA A 96 3.99 -7.59 -17.22
CA ALA A 96 3.48 -8.95 -17.30
C ALA A 96 4.64 -9.94 -17.50
N HIS A 97 4.70 -10.97 -16.65
CA HIS A 97 5.83 -11.92 -16.55
C HIS A 97 5.41 -13.38 -16.77
N ASP A 98 4.18 -13.59 -17.24
CA ASP A 98 3.61 -14.90 -17.58
C ASP A 98 2.77 -14.80 -18.87
N SER A 99 2.54 -15.94 -19.52
CA SER A 99 1.87 -15.98 -20.83
C SER A 99 0.41 -15.54 -20.76
N PHE A 100 -0.29 -15.84 -19.66
CA PHE A 100 -1.70 -15.49 -19.50
C PHE A 100 -1.85 -13.97 -19.39
N SER A 101 -1.07 -13.33 -18.52
CA SER A 101 -1.08 -11.87 -18.37
C SER A 101 -0.69 -11.16 -19.65
N VAL A 102 0.27 -11.70 -20.42
CA VAL A 102 0.65 -11.14 -21.72
C VAL A 102 -0.48 -11.23 -22.74
N GLU A 103 -1.19 -12.36 -22.83
CA GLU A 103 -2.38 -12.48 -23.68
C GLU A 103 -3.47 -11.47 -23.25
N ARG A 104 -3.79 -11.43 -21.96
CA ARG A 104 -4.85 -10.56 -21.43
C ARG A 104 -4.52 -9.08 -21.57
N SER A 105 -3.23 -8.72 -21.54
CA SER A 105 -2.77 -7.34 -21.78
C SER A 105 -3.29 -6.81 -23.11
N ILE A 106 -3.34 -7.64 -24.16
CA ILE A 106 -3.90 -7.26 -25.45
C ILE A 106 -5.40 -7.50 -25.46
N LEU A 107 -5.85 -8.73 -25.24
CA LEU A 107 -7.24 -9.14 -25.52
C LEU A 107 -8.27 -8.57 -24.52
N SER A 108 -7.83 -8.03 -23.38
CA SER A 108 -8.72 -7.36 -22.41
C SER A 108 -8.44 -5.87 -22.29
N ASN A 109 -7.17 -5.49 -22.24
CA ASN A 109 -6.78 -4.14 -21.84
C ASN A 109 -6.39 -3.26 -23.03
N ASP A 110 -6.27 -3.83 -24.23
CA ASP A 110 -5.72 -3.15 -25.41
C ASP A 110 -4.43 -2.38 -25.06
N ALA A 111 -3.56 -3.00 -24.26
CA ALA A 111 -2.37 -2.36 -23.73
C ALA A 111 -1.30 -2.29 -24.82
N GLN A 112 -1.01 -1.07 -25.27
CA GLN A 112 0.00 -0.85 -26.31
C GLN A 112 1.41 -1.06 -25.77
N VAL A 113 1.62 -0.94 -24.46
CA VAL A 113 2.95 -1.05 -23.85
C VAL A 113 3.03 -2.28 -22.93
N LEU A 114 3.99 -3.15 -23.22
CA LEU A 114 4.38 -4.27 -22.36
C LEU A 114 5.71 -3.92 -21.66
N CYS A 115 5.81 -4.24 -20.38
CA CYS A 115 6.99 -3.96 -19.57
C CYS A 115 7.58 -5.22 -18.95
N PHE A 116 8.91 -5.34 -18.97
CA PHE A 116 9.65 -6.44 -18.33
C PHE A 116 10.61 -5.94 -17.25
N GLY A 117 10.83 -6.79 -16.25
CA GLY A 117 11.79 -6.57 -15.18
C GLY A 117 13.01 -7.47 -15.37
N GLN A 118 14.13 -6.91 -15.82
CA GLN A 118 15.35 -7.69 -16.07
C GLN A 118 15.88 -8.40 -14.81
N ARG A 119 15.65 -7.85 -13.61
CA ARG A 119 16.07 -8.48 -12.34
C ARG A 119 15.06 -9.50 -11.81
N VAL A 120 13.95 -9.70 -12.52
CA VAL A 120 12.81 -10.51 -12.06
C VAL A 120 12.60 -11.73 -12.95
N ILE A 121 12.64 -11.57 -14.28
CA ILE A 121 12.41 -12.66 -15.23
C ILE A 121 13.68 -13.07 -15.96
N GLY A 122 13.78 -14.34 -16.31
CA GLY A 122 14.85 -14.86 -17.16
C GLY A 122 14.69 -14.47 -18.63
N ILE A 123 15.82 -14.28 -19.34
CA ILE A 123 15.86 -13.76 -20.71
C ILE A 123 15.10 -14.62 -21.73
N GLU A 124 15.16 -15.94 -21.64
CA GLU A 124 14.46 -16.83 -22.58
C GLU A 124 12.94 -16.77 -22.40
N LEU A 125 12.47 -16.63 -21.16
CA LEU A 125 11.06 -16.39 -20.89
C LEU A 125 10.64 -15.02 -21.44
N ALA A 126 11.44 -13.96 -21.21
CA ALA A 126 11.16 -12.63 -21.75
C ALA A 126 11.04 -12.62 -23.29
N LYS A 127 11.93 -13.33 -24.00
CA LYS A 127 11.87 -13.51 -25.45
C LYS A 127 10.62 -14.25 -25.90
N LYS A 128 10.26 -15.35 -25.22
CA LYS A 128 9.03 -16.09 -25.52
C LYS A 128 7.79 -15.21 -25.37
N LEU A 129 7.70 -14.50 -24.24
CA LEU A 129 6.57 -13.61 -23.95
C LEU A 129 6.46 -12.46 -24.95
N ALA A 130 7.58 -11.84 -25.34
CA ALA A 130 7.59 -10.82 -26.39
C ALA A 130 7.08 -11.35 -27.73
N ASN A 131 7.44 -12.58 -28.10
CA ASN A 131 6.96 -13.20 -29.33
C ASN A 131 5.47 -13.54 -29.26
N ASP A 132 5.00 -14.14 -28.17
CA ASP A 132 3.58 -14.46 -27.98
C ASP A 132 2.73 -13.20 -28.06
N TRP A 133 3.17 -12.12 -27.41
CA TRP A 133 2.51 -10.81 -27.42
C TRP A 133 2.24 -10.25 -28.83
N LEU A 134 3.18 -10.46 -29.77
CA LEU A 134 3.04 -10.02 -31.16
C LEU A 134 1.96 -10.77 -31.94
N THR A 135 1.45 -11.89 -31.44
CA THR A 135 0.42 -12.69 -32.12
C THR A 135 -1.00 -12.23 -31.80
N TYR A 136 -1.21 -11.63 -30.63
CA TYR A 136 -2.54 -11.20 -30.19
C TYR A 136 -2.93 -9.86 -30.82
N ARG A 137 -4.20 -9.69 -31.20
CA ARG A 137 -4.79 -8.42 -31.68
C ARG A 137 -6.08 -8.15 -30.90
N PHE A 138 -6.24 -6.93 -30.42
CA PHE A 138 -7.42 -6.54 -29.69
C PHE A 138 -8.63 -6.44 -30.62
N ASP A 139 -9.79 -6.90 -30.16
CA ASP A 139 -11.07 -6.72 -30.84
C ASP A 139 -11.82 -5.51 -30.25
N PRO A 140 -11.93 -4.39 -30.98
CA PRO A 140 -12.62 -3.20 -30.51
C PRO A 140 -14.14 -3.38 -30.36
N LYS A 141 -14.72 -4.50 -30.83
CA LYS A 141 -16.14 -4.84 -30.67
C LYS A 141 -16.40 -5.80 -29.50
N SER A 142 -15.35 -6.23 -28.79
CA SER A 142 -15.47 -7.16 -27.67
C SER A 142 -16.08 -6.52 -26.42
N ALA A 143 -16.59 -7.36 -25.50
CA ALA A 143 -17.04 -6.89 -24.18
C ALA A 143 -15.95 -6.19 -23.37
N SER A 144 -14.67 -6.51 -23.62
CA SER A 144 -13.53 -5.84 -23.01
C SER A 144 -13.41 -4.37 -23.46
N ALA A 145 -13.82 -4.04 -24.68
CA ALA A 145 -13.74 -2.69 -25.22
C ALA A 145 -14.56 -1.68 -24.41
N ALA A 146 -15.73 -2.07 -23.89
CA ALA A 146 -16.52 -1.21 -23.00
C ALA A 146 -15.76 -0.86 -21.70
N LYS A 147 -14.95 -1.79 -21.17
CA LYS A 147 -14.12 -1.55 -19.97
C LYS A 147 -12.93 -0.64 -20.28
N VAL A 148 -12.29 -0.82 -21.43
CA VAL A 148 -11.22 0.08 -21.92
C VAL A 148 -11.78 1.47 -22.18
N GLN A 149 -13.01 1.57 -22.69
CA GLN A 149 -13.68 2.84 -22.91
C GLN A 149 -13.88 3.59 -21.59
N ALA A 150 -14.30 2.93 -20.52
CA ALA A 150 -14.44 3.57 -19.21
C ALA A 150 -13.11 4.19 -18.72
N ILE A 151 -11.97 3.52 -18.92
CA ILE A 151 -10.63 4.10 -18.61
C ILE A 151 -10.41 5.39 -19.42
N SER A 152 -10.72 5.32 -20.72
CA SER A 152 -10.59 6.45 -21.64
C SER A 152 -11.50 7.62 -21.27
N ASP A 153 -12.66 7.33 -20.65
CA ASP A 153 -13.61 8.34 -20.19
C ASP A 153 -13.05 9.12 -18.99
N TYR A 154 -12.48 8.41 -18.01
CA TYR A 154 -11.77 9.05 -16.88
C TYR A 154 -10.60 9.91 -17.34
N GLU A 155 -9.82 9.47 -18.34
CA GLU A 155 -8.72 10.27 -18.87
C GLU A 155 -9.18 11.61 -19.48
N ARG A 156 -10.38 11.66 -20.07
CA ARG A 156 -10.92 12.89 -20.70
C ARG A 156 -11.27 13.97 -19.68
N GLU A 157 -11.59 13.61 -18.45
CA GLU A 157 -11.87 14.59 -17.38
C GLU A 157 -10.66 15.51 -17.13
N PHE A 158 -9.45 14.96 -17.18
CA PHE A 158 -8.22 15.72 -16.99
C PHE A 158 -7.87 16.62 -18.19
N ALA A 159 -8.25 16.21 -19.41
CA ALA A 159 -8.09 17.04 -20.61
C ALA A 159 -9.04 18.24 -20.59
N ALA A 160 -10.29 18.03 -20.18
CA ALA A 160 -11.30 19.08 -20.05
C ALA A 160 -10.93 20.11 -18.96
N ALA A 161 -10.44 19.63 -17.81
CA ALA A 161 -9.98 20.51 -16.73
C ALA A 161 -8.78 21.38 -17.16
N HIS A 162 -7.83 20.83 -17.91
CA HIS A 162 -6.67 21.60 -18.39
C HIS A 162 -7.06 22.65 -19.44
N LEU A 163 -7.97 22.33 -20.37
CA LEU A 163 -8.51 23.27 -21.34
C LEU A 163 -9.31 24.39 -20.65
N MET A 164 -10.13 24.07 -19.64
CA MET A 164 -10.80 25.08 -18.81
C MET A 164 -9.79 25.97 -18.07
N GLN A 165 -8.72 25.39 -17.52
CA GLN A 165 -7.71 26.15 -16.80
C GLN A 165 -6.89 27.07 -17.72
N ILE A 166 -6.62 26.67 -18.96
CA ILE A 166 -6.01 27.53 -20.01
C ILE A 166 -6.97 28.67 -20.39
N LEU A 167 -8.25 28.37 -20.63
CA LEU A 167 -9.27 29.38 -20.92
C LEU A 167 -9.45 30.40 -19.77
N LEU A 168 -9.24 29.97 -18.52
CA LEU A 168 -9.36 30.80 -17.33
C LEU A 168 -8.07 31.57 -16.97
N SER A 169 -6.90 31.23 -17.53
CA SER A 169 -5.60 31.75 -17.09
C SER A 169 -4.91 32.78 -18.00
N GLY A 170 -5.48 33.20 -19.13
CA GLY A 170 -4.92 34.37 -19.84
C GLY A 170 -5.53 34.78 -21.18
N SER A 171 -5.90 36.05 -21.24
CA SER A 171 -5.69 37.02 -22.35
C SER A 171 -6.06 36.61 -23.78
N ILE A 172 -7.16 37.22 -24.27
CA ILE A 172 -7.43 37.70 -25.64
C ILE A 172 -6.57 37.04 -26.75
N VAL A 173 -7.11 36.01 -27.42
CA VAL A 173 -7.32 35.86 -28.89
C VAL A 173 -7.66 34.39 -29.14
N ALA A 174 -8.95 34.02 -29.08
CA ALA A 174 -9.49 32.84 -29.77
C ALA A 174 -11.03 32.84 -29.67
N ALA A 175 -11.68 33.82 -30.28
CA ALA A 175 -13.13 33.79 -30.45
C ALA A 175 -13.58 32.94 -31.66
N ASP A 176 -12.67 32.32 -32.43
CA ASP A 176 -12.99 31.73 -33.74
C ASP A 176 -12.85 30.19 -33.86
N ILE A 177 -12.76 29.42 -32.77
CA ILE A 177 -12.65 27.94 -32.88
C ILE A 177 -13.79 27.17 -32.16
N ALA A 178 -14.61 27.84 -31.35
CA ALA A 178 -15.66 27.16 -30.58
C ALA A 178 -17.00 26.94 -31.32
N THR A 179 -17.14 27.35 -32.58
CA THR A 179 -18.41 27.23 -33.33
C THR A 179 -18.44 26.05 -34.32
N SER A 180 -17.37 25.27 -34.47
CA SER A 180 -17.27 24.20 -35.50
C SER A 180 -17.45 22.76 -34.99
N MET A 181 -17.72 22.52 -33.69
CA MET A 181 -17.80 21.14 -33.16
C MET A 181 -19.13 20.77 -32.49
N MET A 182 -20.19 21.57 -32.65
CA MET A 182 -21.53 21.24 -32.11
C MET A 182 -22.69 21.51 -33.08
N THR A 183 -22.54 21.15 -34.36
CA THR A 183 -23.70 21.07 -35.28
C THR A 183 -23.69 19.73 -36.00
N GLY A 184 -24.55 18.82 -35.53
CA GLY A 184 -24.71 17.52 -36.14
C GLY A 184 -25.72 16.65 -35.40
N THR A 185 -26.96 17.13 -35.25
CA THR A 185 -28.19 16.35 -35.48
C THR A 185 -29.43 17.22 -35.25
N ASP A 186 -30.24 17.36 -36.29
CA ASP A 186 -31.62 17.85 -36.24
C ASP A 186 -32.50 16.94 -35.37
N CYS A 187 -33.41 17.54 -34.58
CA CYS A 187 -34.83 17.15 -34.51
C CYS A 187 -35.64 18.08 -33.58
N VAL A 188 -36.43 18.98 -34.20
CA VAL A 188 -37.89 19.19 -34.02
C VAL A 188 -38.46 19.23 -32.58
N ASP A 189 -38.79 20.42 -32.08
CA ASP A 189 -40.18 20.93 -31.82
C ASP A 189 -40.33 21.94 -30.66
N SER A 190 -41.00 23.05 -31.00
CA SER A 190 -41.94 23.86 -30.19
C SER A 190 -41.49 24.72 -28.98
N LYS A 191 -41.51 26.04 -29.22
CA LYS A 191 -42.17 27.13 -28.46
C LYS A 191 -42.42 26.95 -26.93
N ASN A 192 -41.86 27.85 -26.10
CA ASN A 192 -42.60 28.83 -25.28
C ASN A 192 -41.72 29.67 -24.31
N CYS A 193 -42.18 30.92 -24.09
CA CYS A 193 -41.95 31.86 -22.98
C CYS A 193 -40.51 32.21 -22.56
N ALA A 194 -40.03 33.44 -22.74
CA ALA A 194 -40.45 34.70 -22.12
C ALA A 194 -40.23 34.78 -20.58
N SER A 195 -39.37 35.75 -20.22
CA SER A 195 -39.30 36.55 -18.98
C SER A 195 -39.04 35.87 -17.63
N SER A 196 -37.90 36.19 -17.03
CA SER A 196 -37.83 36.87 -15.72
C SER A 196 -36.39 37.29 -15.39
N GLN A 197 -36.20 38.58 -15.18
CA GLN A 197 -35.01 39.20 -14.59
C GLN A 197 -34.94 38.88 -13.09
N SER A 198 -33.73 38.69 -12.55
CA SER A 198 -33.36 39.17 -11.21
C SER A 198 -31.83 39.16 -11.03
N GLU A 199 -31.27 40.36 -11.09
CA GLU A 199 -30.16 40.93 -10.30
C GLU A 199 -29.16 39.99 -9.60
N ILE A 200 -27.87 40.11 -9.97
CA ILE A 200 -26.75 39.77 -9.10
C ILE A 200 -25.90 41.03 -8.90
N SER A 201 -25.92 41.50 -7.66
CA SER A 201 -25.16 42.63 -7.13
C SER A 201 -23.65 42.39 -7.24
N THR A 202 -22.95 43.36 -7.81
CA THR A 202 -21.49 43.45 -7.84
C THR A 202 -20.95 43.83 -6.47
N HIS A 203 -20.31 42.90 -5.75
CA HIS A 203 -19.44 43.26 -4.63
C HIS A 203 -17.98 43.37 -5.06
N HIS A 204 -17.50 44.61 -4.93
CA HIS A 204 -16.15 45.11 -5.01
C HIS A 204 -15.15 44.22 -4.24
N PHE A 205 -14.11 43.72 -4.91
CA PHE A 205 -12.92 43.18 -4.28
C PHE A 205 -11.96 44.32 -3.93
N THR A 206 -11.94 44.73 -2.66
CA THR A 206 -10.89 45.58 -2.11
C THR A 206 -9.78 44.70 -1.54
N TYR A 207 -8.60 44.81 -2.12
CA TYR A 207 -7.35 44.35 -1.51
C TYR A 207 -7.18 45.02 -0.14
N CYS A 208 -7.01 44.23 0.91
CA CYS A 208 -6.65 44.74 2.24
C CYS A 208 -5.30 44.15 2.66
N ASN A 209 -4.25 44.95 2.53
CA ASN A 209 -3.05 44.85 3.34
C ASN A 209 -3.37 45.43 4.71
N ILE A 210 -3.37 44.61 5.77
CA ILE A 210 -3.27 45.11 7.14
C ILE A 210 -2.34 44.17 7.92
N SER A 211 -1.12 44.65 8.14
CA SER A 211 -0.36 44.35 9.34
C SER A 211 -1.00 45.12 10.50
N ASP A 212 -1.65 44.45 11.44
CA ASP A 212 -1.75 44.98 12.80
C ASP A 212 -2.04 43.92 13.87
N ARG A 213 -1.38 44.09 15.02
CA ARG A 213 -1.50 43.23 16.20
C ARG A 213 -2.74 43.62 17.00
N SER A 214 -3.79 42.83 16.91
CA SER A 214 -4.82 42.71 17.96
C SER A 214 -5.18 41.23 18.08
N THR A 215 -5.22 40.71 19.30
CA THR A 215 -5.54 39.33 19.67
C THR A 215 -6.45 38.62 18.68
N ASP A 216 -5.90 37.67 17.92
CA ASP A 216 -6.69 36.88 16.99
C ASP A 216 -7.64 35.99 17.81
N MET A 217 -8.94 36.25 17.66
CA MET A 217 -10.04 35.56 18.35
C MET A 217 -9.93 34.04 18.31
N SER A 218 -9.27 33.47 17.28
CA SER A 218 -9.02 32.02 17.20
C SER A 218 -8.06 31.51 18.30
N PHE A 219 -7.05 32.30 18.69
CA PHE A 219 -6.14 31.95 19.78
C PHE A 219 -6.78 32.12 21.16
N GLU A 220 -7.70 33.07 21.34
CA GLU A 220 -8.47 33.18 22.58
C GLU A 220 -9.37 31.96 22.79
N LEU A 221 -10.03 31.48 21.73
CA LEU A 221 -10.82 30.25 21.75
C LEU A 221 -9.94 29.02 22.08
N LYS A 222 -8.73 28.95 21.53
CA LYS A 222 -7.75 27.91 21.88
C LYS A 222 -7.38 27.96 23.36
N GLU A 223 -7.11 29.13 23.94
CA GLU A 223 -6.76 29.23 25.36
C GLU A 223 -7.93 28.85 26.29
N LYS A 224 -9.17 29.22 25.94
CA LYS A 224 -10.37 28.74 26.65
C LYS A 224 -10.51 27.21 26.54
N GLY A 225 -10.26 26.66 25.35
CA GLY A 225 -10.22 25.21 25.13
C GLY A 225 -9.14 24.52 25.99
N ASN A 226 -7.97 25.13 26.13
CA ASN A 226 -6.89 24.63 27.00
C ASN A 226 -7.29 24.63 28.48
N GLN A 227 -8.09 25.61 28.93
CA GLN A 227 -8.61 25.67 30.30
C GLN A 227 -9.60 24.52 30.54
N LEU A 228 -10.61 24.35 29.68
CA LEU A 228 -11.56 23.24 29.79
C LEU A 228 -10.87 21.87 29.73
N PHE A 229 -9.85 21.73 28.88
CA PHE A 229 -9.05 20.51 28.81
C PHE A 229 -8.33 20.20 30.13
N LYS A 230 -7.82 21.22 30.84
CA LYS A 230 -7.19 21.06 32.17
C LYS A 230 -8.22 20.74 33.26
N GLU A 231 -9.42 21.28 33.13
CA GLU A 231 -10.56 21.03 34.04
C GLU A 231 -11.18 19.64 33.82
N GLY A 232 -10.82 18.95 32.73
CA GLY A 232 -11.31 17.61 32.39
C GLY A 232 -12.59 17.60 31.56
N ASP A 233 -13.12 18.77 31.17
CA ASP A 233 -14.22 18.89 30.22
C ASP A 233 -13.72 18.80 28.78
N TYR A 234 -13.53 17.56 28.32
CA TYR A 234 -13.05 17.28 26.98
C TYR A 234 -14.10 17.58 25.89
N ASN A 235 -15.40 17.49 26.19
CA ASN A 235 -16.44 17.78 25.20
C ASN A 235 -16.54 19.29 24.94
N GLY A 236 -16.53 20.11 26.00
CA GLY A 236 -16.49 21.56 25.86
C GLY A 236 -15.19 22.05 25.19
N ALA A 237 -14.06 21.43 25.51
CA ALA A 237 -12.79 21.72 24.85
C ALA A 237 -12.82 21.42 23.34
N GLU A 238 -13.40 20.27 22.92
CA GLU A 238 -13.55 19.91 21.50
C GLU A 238 -14.35 20.96 20.72
N GLU A 239 -15.42 21.47 21.31
CA GLU A 239 -16.27 22.49 20.69
C GLU A 239 -15.50 23.80 20.48
N LEU A 240 -14.78 24.27 21.52
CA LEU A 240 -13.98 25.49 21.44
C LEU A 240 -12.84 25.39 20.41
N TYR A 241 -12.14 24.25 20.33
CA TYR A 241 -11.15 24.04 19.28
C TYR A 241 -11.78 23.99 17.88
N SER A 242 -12.98 23.42 17.76
CA SER A 242 -13.71 23.39 16.48
C SER A 242 -14.12 24.80 16.03
N GLN A 243 -14.55 25.65 16.96
CA GLN A 243 -14.81 27.07 16.68
C GLN A 243 -13.52 27.81 16.29
N ALA A 244 -12.38 27.53 16.95
CA ALA A 244 -11.09 28.12 16.58
C ALA A 244 -10.68 27.74 15.14
N ILE A 245 -10.86 26.47 14.75
CA ILE A 245 -10.58 25.98 13.38
C ILE A 245 -11.48 26.66 12.35
N GLN A 246 -12.76 26.87 12.65
CA GLN A 246 -13.66 27.59 11.75
C GLN A 246 -13.21 29.04 11.49
N LYS A 247 -12.61 29.68 12.50
CA LYS A 247 -12.11 31.07 12.37
C LYS A 247 -10.77 31.13 11.63
N ASN A 248 -9.87 30.20 11.90
CA ASN A 248 -8.58 30.13 11.21
C ASN A 248 -8.21 28.66 10.91
N PRO A 249 -8.58 28.16 9.71
CA PRO A 249 -8.33 26.76 9.32
C PRO A 249 -6.87 26.45 8.96
N ARG A 250 -5.99 27.46 8.90
CA ARG A 250 -4.59 27.29 8.45
C ARG A 250 -3.61 27.01 9.59
N GLU A 251 -4.05 27.17 10.83
CA GLU A 251 -3.22 27.00 12.01
C GLU A 251 -3.22 25.53 12.48
N PRO A 252 -2.09 24.82 12.43
CA PRO A 252 -2.05 23.39 12.75
C PRO A 252 -2.29 23.08 14.24
N THR A 253 -1.97 24.01 15.14
CA THR A 253 -2.02 23.76 16.60
C THR A 253 -3.44 23.49 17.10
N PHE A 254 -4.46 24.04 16.45
CA PHE A 254 -5.85 23.79 16.80
C PHE A 254 -6.26 22.34 16.51
N PHE A 255 -5.82 21.81 15.36
CA PHE A 255 -6.05 20.41 15.01
C PHE A 255 -5.32 19.47 15.97
N THR A 256 -4.08 19.77 16.35
CA THR A 256 -3.35 18.92 17.31
C THR A 256 -3.99 18.88 18.70
N ASN A 257 -4.50 20.01 19.18
CA ASN A 257 -5.15 20.08 20.49
C ASN A 257 -6.51 19.38 20.47
N ARG A 258 -7.28 19.54 19.38
CA ARG A 258 -8.54 18.81 19.18
C ARG A 258 -8.31 17.30 19.05
N ALA A 259 -7.27 16.87 18.32
CA ALA A 259 -6.88 15.48 18.20
C ALA A 259 -6.57 14.86 19.57
N LEU A 260 -5.78 15.53 20.41
CA LEU A 260 -5.49 15.07 21.78
C LEU A 260 -6.76 14.96 22.64
N THR A 261 -7.67 15.93 22.51
CA THR A 261 -8.97 15.92 23.21
C THR A 261 -9.82 14.72 22.77
N ARG A 262 -9.86 14.45 21.47
CA ARG A 262 -10.58 13.31 20.89
C ARG A 262 -9.97 11.96 21.27
N ILE A 263 -8.65 11.89 21.49
CA ILE A 263 -7.99 10.69 22.05
C ILE A 263 -8.51 10.41 23.46
N ARG A 264 -8.68 11.44 24.30
CA ARG A 264 -9.26 11.28 25.66
C ARG A 264 -10.72 10.82 25.63
N LEU A 265 -11.44 11.16 24.57
CA LEU A 265 -12.82 10.75 24.32
C LEU A 265 -12.94 9.46 23.50
N GLU A 266 -11.82 8.81 23.15
CA GLU A 266 -11.78 7.61 22.29
C GLU A 266 -12.46 7.76 20.91
N LYS A 267 -12.56 9.00 20.39
CA LYS A 267 -13.15 9.30 19.08
C LYS A 267 -12.15 9.13 17.94
N TRP A 268 -11.69 7.89 17.70
CA TRP A 268 -10.54 7.59 16.83
C TRP A 268 -10.65 8.12 15.39
N ALA A 269 -11.82 8.05 14.76
CA ALA A 269 -12.02 8.56 13.40
C ALA A 269 -11.81 10.08 13.30
N GLY A 270 -12.22 10.83 14.32
CA GLY A 270 -11.99 12.28 14.39
C GLY A 270 -10.53 12.62 14.65
N VAL A 271 -9.81 11.79 15.43
CA VAL A 271 -8.37 11.93 15.66
C VAL A 271 -7.61 11.72 14.34
N GLU A 272 -7.96 10.69 13.56
CA GLU A 272 -7.31 10.44 12.26
C GLU A 272 -7.43 11.66 11.33
N HIS A 273 -8.63 12.22 11.21
CA HIS A 273 -8.86 13.39 10.37
C HIS A 273 -8.02 14.60 10.82
N ASP A 274 -8.06 14.92 12.11
CA ASP A 274 -7.34 16.07 12.66
C ASP A 274 -5.82 15.90 12.57
N ALA A 275 -5.33 14.70 12.84
CA ALA A 275 -3.91 14.40 12.78
C ALA A 275 -3.37 14.49 11.35
N ARG A 276 -4.11 13.98 10.35
CA ARG A 276 -3.74 14.12 8.92
C ARG A 276 -3.75 15.58 8.48
N ALA A 277 -4.77 16.35 8.83
CA ALA A 277 -4.84 17.78 8.53
C ALA A 277 -3.67 18.55 9.16
N ALA A 278 -3.32 18.26 10.42
CA ALA A 278 -2.18 18.88 11.08
C ALA A 278 -0.84 18.53 10.40
N ILE A 279 -0.64 17.29 9.96
CA ILE A 279 0.57 16.85 9.25
C ILE A 279 0.71 17.60 7.91
N GLU A 280 -0.39 17.73 7.18
CA GLU A 280 -0.42 18.46 5.90
C GLU A 280 -0.07 19.94 6.09
N LEU A 281 -0.63 20.58 7.12
CA LEU A 281 -0.37 21.99 7.41
C LEU A 281 1.04 22.26 7.95
N TYR A 282 1.62 21.38 8.77
CA TYR A 282 3.00 21.52 9.24
C TYR A 282 4.05 21.27 8.15
N GLY A 283 3.71 20.44 7.17
CA GLY A 283 4.60 20.00 6.10
C GLY A 283 5.44 18.76 6.47
N PRO A 284 5.89 17.99 5.45
CA PRO A 284 6.42 16.63 5.61
C PRO A 284 7.79 16.52 6.31
N LYS A 285 8.49 17.64 6.57
CA LYS A 285 9.84 17.66 7.17
C LYS A 285 9.94 18.45 8.46
N ASN A 286 8.82 18.92 9.00
CA ASN A 286 8.82 19.77 10.17
C ASN A 286 8.83 18.91 11.46
N PRO A 287 9.80 19.07 12.38
CA PRO A 287 9.80 18.36 13.67
C PRO A 287 8.51 18.56 14.49
N SER A 288 7.78 19.66 14.26
CA SER A 288 6.49 19.92 14.91
C SER A 288 5.39 18.92 14.50
N SER A 289 5.49 18.25 13.35
CA SER A 289 4.50 17.26 12.90
C SER A 289 4.62 15.92 13.63
N LEU A 290 5.73 15.66 14.34
CA LEU A 290 5.98 14.38 15.03
C LEU A 290 4.90 14.04 16.06
N LYS A 291 4.35 15.05 16.75
CA LYS A 291 3.22 14.86 17.68
C LYS A 291 1.96 14.40 16.94
N SER A 292 1.66 15.04 15.82
CA SER A 292 0.52 14.69 14.97
C SER A 292 0.67 13.28 14.38
N CYS A 293 1.88 12.90 13.95
CA CYS A 293 2.16 11.54 13.48
C CYS A 293 1.94 10.49 14.58
N TRP A 294 2.35 10.79 15.82
CA TRP A 294 2.09 9.90 16.95
C TRP A 294 0.58 9.76 17.23
N TYR A 295 -0.17 10.86 17.23
CA TYR A 295 -1.63 10.82 17.37
C TYR A 295 -2.31 10.02 16.24
N LEU A 296 -1.85 10.19 15.01
CA LEU A 296 -2.32 9.41 13.86
C LEU A 296 -2.08 7.92 14.06
N ALA A 297 -0.87 7.53 14.46
CA ALA A 297 -0.54 6.13 14.72
C ALA A 297 -1.42 5.54 15.83
N GLN A 298 -1.68 6.29 16.91
CA GLN A 298 -2.62 5.85 17.96
C GLN A 298 -4.05 5.68 17.45
N ALA A 299 -4.54 6.61 16.64
CA ALA A 299 -5.87 6.53 16.05
C ALA A 299 -6.01 5.30 15.16
N LEU A 300 -5.01 5.01 14.33
CA LEU A 300 -5.00 3.84 13.45
C LEU A 300 -5.00 2.52 14.24
N LEU A 301 -4.31 2.45 15.39
CA LEU A 301 -4.41 1.30 16.29
C LEU A 301 -5.81 1.18 16.91
N GLY A 302 -6.43 2.29 17.31
CA GLY A 302 -7.81 2.30 17.80
C GLY A 302 -8.83 1.85 16.76
N LEU A 303 -8.58 2.16 15.48
CA LEU A 303 -9.40 1.76 14.33
C LEU A 303 -9.11 0.35 13.80
N GLN A 304 -8.29 -0.45 14.50
CA GLN A 304 -7.89 -1.80 14.05
C GLN A 304 -7.20 -1.82 12.68
N ARG A 305 -6.42 -0.78 12.37
CA ARG A 305 -5.57 -0.67 11.16
C ARG A 305 -4.08 -0.68 11.53
N PRO A 306 -3.56 -1.78 12.11
CA PRO A 306 -2.24 -1.78 12.72
C PRO A 306 -1.08 -1.73 11.72
N GLN A 307 -1.29 -2.16 10.46
CA GLN A 307 -0.29 -2.06 9.40
C GLN A 307 0.01 -0.59 9.04
N GLU A 308 -1.03 0.21 8.81
CA GLU A 308 -0.88 1.63 8.53
C GLU A 308 -0.33 2.38 9.75
N ALA A 309 -0.75 1.99 10.96
CA ALA A 309 -0.21 2.55 12.19
C ALA A 309 1.30 2.32 12.29
N TYR A 310 1.77 1.11 11.97
CA TYR A 310 3.19 0.76 11.98
C TYR A 310 4.00 1.61 10.99
N GLU A 311 3.51 1.78 9.76
CA GLU A 311 4.17 2.57 8.72
C GLU A 311 4.32 4.05 9.12
N VAL A 312 3.25 4.66 9.64
CA VAL A 312 3.30 6.03 10.14
C VAL A 312 4.25 6.15 11.35
N ALA A 313 4.18 5.19 12.27
CA ALA A 313 4.96 5.24 13.51
C ALA A 313 6.47 5.04 13.26
N ILE A 314 6.86 4.13 12.36
CA ILE A 314 8.29 3.86 12.08
C ILE A 314 8.96 5.04 11.37
N ASP A 315 8.26 5.68 10.43
CA ASP A 315 8.77 6.86 9.73
C ASP A 315 8.89 8.06 10.69
N ALA A 316 7.88 8.26 11.53
CA ALA A 316 7.93 9.29 12.58
C ALA A 316 9.04 9.02 13.62
N TYR A 317 9.25 7.77 14.02
CA TYR A 317 10.33 7.38 14.93
C TYR A 317 11.72 7.68 14.35
N ARG A 318 11.95 7.34 13.08
CA ARG A 318 13.21 7.68 12.39
C ARG A 318 13.45 9.18 12.33
N ALA A 319 12.41 9.95 12.03
CA ALA A 319 12.49 11.41 12.02
C ALA A 319 12.70 12.00 13.44
N SER A 320 12.14 11.38 14.48
CA SER A 320 12.30 11.84 15.87
C SER A 320 13.71 11.63 16.41
N LEU A 321 14.38 10.55 16.00
CA LEU A 321 15.79 10.28 16.32
C LEU A 321 16.71 11.36 15.75
N ALA A 322 16.47 11.79 14.51
CA ALA A 322 17.24 12.88 13.89
C ALA A 322 17.02 14.23 14.59
N ALA A 323 15.78 14.49 15.05
CA ALA A 323 15.39 15.74 15.70
C ALA A 323 15.65 15.77 17.23
N LYS A 324 16.11 14.67 17.84
CA LYS A 324 16.23 14.49 19.31
C LYS A 324 14.95 14.90 20.07
N SER A 325 13.79 14.52 19.54
CA SER A 325 12.49 14.91 20.10
C SER A 325 12.12 14.08 21.33
N ALA A 326 11.46 14.70 22.31
CA ALA A 326 10.90 14.02 23.48
C ALA A 326 9.84 12.96 23.14
N GLN A 327 9.30 12.96 21.91
CA GLN A 327 8.30 11.98 21.46
C GLN A 327 8.90 10.62 21.04
N THR A 328 10.23 10.50 21.04
CA THR A 328 10.93 9.29 20.56
C THR A 328 10.54 8.03 21.34
N GLU A 329 10.40 8.13 22.67
CA GLU A 329 9.99 7.00 23.51
C GLU A 329 8.55 6.57 23.23
N ASN A 330 7.63 7.52 23.11
CA ASN A 330 6.22 7.25 22.81
C ASN A 330 6.04 6.60 21.44
N LEU A 331 6.81 7.04 20.44
CA LEU A 331 6.80 6.47 19.10
C LEU A 331 7.36 5.04 19.10
N SER A 332 8.45 4.78 19.82
CA SER A 332 9.01 3.42 19.97
C SER A 332 7.96 2.44 20.53
N LYS A 333 7.30 2.81 21.64
CA LYS A 333 6.22 2.01 22.25
C LYS A 333 5.04 1.80 21.30
N THR A 334 4.71 2.80 20.47
CA THR A 334 3.62 2.70 19.50
C THR A 334 3.97 1.75 18.35
N VAL A 335 5.22 1.78 17.86
CA VAL A 335 5.72 0.82 16.87
C VAL A 335 5.59 -0.61 17.38
N LEU A 336 5.90 -0.85 18.65
CA LEU A 336 5.79 -2.16 19.27
C LEU A 336 4.34 -2.66 19.31
N ARG A 337 3.46 -1.84 19.86
CA ARG A 337 2.03 -2.16 19.91
C ARG A 337 1.44 -2.43 18.52
N ALA A 338 1.91 -1.70 17.50
CA ALA A 338 1.50 -1.96 16.11
C ALA A 338 1.99 -3.33 15.62
N LYS A 339 3.27 -3.67 15.82
CA LYS A 339 3.80 -5.00 15.49
C LYS A 339 3.05 -6.13 16.18
N GLN A 340 2.74 -5.94 17.46
CA GLN A 340 1.97 -6.90 18.27
C GLN A 340 0.57 -7.13 17.68
N GLN A 341 -0.17 -6.05 17.36
CA GLN A 341 -1.50 -6.18 16.75
C GLN A 341 -1.45 -6.81 15.35
N ILE A 342 -0.44 -6.49 14.54
CA ILE A 342 -0.21 -7.14 13.24
C ILE A 342 -0.02 -8.65 13.43
N TRP A 343 0.81 -9.05 14.38
CA TRP A 343 1.06 -10.47 14.65
C TRP A 343 -0.19 -11.16 15.21
N ALA A 344 -0.88 -10.56 16.18
CA ALA A 344 -2.10 -11.11 16.74
C ALA A 344 -3.20 -11.30 15.67
N ALA A 345 -3.31 -10.35 14.73
CA ALA A 345 -4.23 -10.47 13.59
C ALA A 345 -3.82 -11.62 12.65
N LYS A 346 -2.54 -11.75 12.32
CA LYS A 346 -2.00 -12.86 11.51
C LYS A 346 -2.21 -14.21 12.17
N GLU A 347 -1.93 -14.31 13.47
CA GLU A 347 -2.08 -15.56 14.23
C GLU A 347 -3.55 -15.96 14.35
N THR A 348 -4.43 -14.99 14.61
CA THR A 348 -5.88 -15.24 14.60
C THR A 348 -6.37 -15.72 13.23
N ALA A 349 -5.86 -15.13 12.13
CA ALA A 349 -6.20 -15.57 10.78
C ALA A 349 -5.69 -17.00 10.51
N ARG A 350 -4.44 -17.31 10.90
CA ARG A 350 -3.84 -18.64 10.79
C ARG A 350 -4.67 -19.69 11.51
N LEU A 351 -5.06 -19.42 12.76
CA LEU A 351 -5.89 -20.32 13.57
C LEU A 351 -7.28 -20.53 12.95
N ARG A 352 -7.90 -19.46 12.40
CA ARG A 352 -9.19 -19.57 11.70
C ARG A 352 -9.09 -20.45 10.46
N GLU A 353 -8.07 -20.27 9.64
CA GLU A 353 -7.84 -21.06 8.42
C GLU A 353 -7.56 -22.54 8.75
N MET A 354 -6.71 -22.78 9.75
CA MET A 354 -6.41 -24.12 10.22
C MET A 354 -7.65 -24.84 10.76
N ASN A 355 -8.45 -24.16 11.59
CA ASN A 355 -9.71 -24.72 12.13
C ASN A 355 -10.76 -24.95 11.02
N ALA A 356 -10.84 -24.07 10.03
CA ALA A 356 -11.71 -24.27 8.87
C ALA A 356 -11.30 -25.49 8.03
N THR A 357 -9.99 -25.70 7.87
CA THR A 357 -9.44 -26.86 7.17
C THR A 357 -9.74 -28.14 7.95
N LEU A 358 -9.51 -28.15 9.27
CA LEU A 358 -9.84 -29.27 10.14
C LEU A 358 -11.32 -29.63 10.05
N ALA A 359 -12.21 -28.64 10.17
CA ALA A 359 -13.66 -28.85 10.05
C ALA A 359 -14.06 -29.43 8.68
N THR A 360 -13.39 -29.01 7.60
CA THR A 360 -13.63 -29.56 6.25
C THR A 360 -13.24 -31.04 6.17
N VAL A 361 -12.09 -31.41 6.74
CA VAL A 361 -11.62 -32.80 6.74
C VAL A 361 -12.52 -33.68 7.60
N GLU A 362 -12.94 -33.21 8.78
CA GLU A 362 -13.91 -33.91 9.63
C GLU A 362 -15.23 -34.16 8.90
N ALA A 363 -15.76 -33.14 8.21
CA ALA A 363 -16.98 -33.26 7.42
C ALA A 363 -16.84 -34.27 6.26
N LEU A 364 -15.66 -34.40 5.66
CA LEU A 364 -15.40 -35.41 4.63
C LEU A 364 -15.41 -36.83 5.22
N VAL A 365 -14.82 -37.03 6.42
CA VAL A 365 -14.85 -38.32 7.11
C VAL A 365 -16.29 -38.70 7.50
N GLU A 366 -17.08 -37.74 7.99
CA GLU A 366 -18.49 -37.96 8.29
C GLU A 366 -19.33 -38.26 7.04
N ALA A 367 -19.07 -37.56 5.93
CA ALA A 367 -19.74 -37.83 4.65
C ALA A 367 -19.42 -39.23 4.13
N ASP A 368 -18.17 -39.68 4.26
CA ASP A 368 -17.76 -41.02 3.86
C ASP A 368 -18.40 -42.10 4.73
N LEU A 369 -18.43 -41.90 6.05
CA LEU A 369 -19.16 -42.77 6.98
C LEU A 369 -20.64 -42.89 6.61
N ASN A 370 -21.31 -41.76 6.32
CA ASN A 370 -22.72 -41.76 5.93
C ASN A 370 -22.96 -42.53 4.63
N ARG A 371 -22.05 -42.40 3.65
CA ARG A 371 -22.09 -43.14 2.38
C ARG A 371 -21.95 -44.64 2.62
N GLU A 372 -20.95 -45.08 3.40
CA GLU A 372 -20.72 -46.49 3.68
C GLU A 372 -21.86 -47.12 4.51
N VAL A 373 -22.41 -46.39 5.49
CA VAL A 373 -23.58 -46.85 6.25
C VAL A 373 -24.81 -46.97 5.36
N ALA A 374 -25.02 -46.07 4.40
CA ALA A 374 -26.11 -46.17 3.43
C ALA A 374 -25.93 -47.39 2.50
N GLU A 375 -24.72 -47.67 2.04
CA GLU A 375 -24.39 -48.87 1.27
C GLU A 375 -24.65 -50.15 2.08
N LEU A 376 -24.27 -50.15 3.37
CA LEU A 376 -24.53 -51.26 4.30
C LEU A 376 -26.03 -51.49 4.50
N GLN A 377 -26.82 -50.42 4.66
CA GLN A 377 -28.28 -50.50 4.77
C GLN A 377 -28.90 -51.08 3.51
N ALA A 378 -28.44 -50.65 2.33
CA ALA A 378 -28.93 -51.20 1.07
C ALA A 378 -28.65 -52.71 0.89
N ARG A 379 -27.55 -53.22 1.46
CA ARG A 379 -27.24 -54.66 1.49
C ARG A 379 -28.15 -55.44 2.43
N LEU A 380 -28.50 -54.85 3.58
CA LEU A 380 -29.49 -55.42 4.51
C LEU A 380 -30.86 -55.51 3.84
N ASP A 381 -31.30 -54.45 3.15
CA ASP A 381 -32.60 -54.40 2.46
C ASP A 381 -32.70 -55.45 1.34
N LYS A 382 -31.59 -55.79 0.68
CA LYS A 382 -31.49 -56.86 -0.32
C LYS A 382 -31.43 -58.27 0.28
N GLY A 383 -31.26 -58.39 1.60
CA GLY A 383 -31.11 -59.67 2.30
C GLY A 383 -29.73 -60.33 2.13
N GLU A 384 -28.71 -59.58 1.68
CA GLU A 384 -27.34 -60.09 1.52
C GLU A 384 -26.62 -60.27 2.87
N ILE A 385 -27.06 -59.53 3.89
CA ILE A 385 -26.54 -59.58 5.27
C ILE A 385 -27.69 -59.69 6.27
N GLY A 386 -27.45 -60.33 7.41
CA GLY A 386 -28.43 -60.42 8.51
C GLY A 386 -28.37 -59.23 9.46
N GLN A 387 -29.41 -59.06 10.29
CA GLN A 387 -29.53 -57.95 11.24
C GLN A 387 -28.32 -57.82 12.19
N THR A 388 -27.80 -58.96 12.68
CA THR A 388 -26.64 -58.99 13.57
C THR A 388 -25.38 -58.49 12.87
N GLY A 389 -25.14 -58.93 11.62
CA GLY A 389 -23.97 -58.48 10.83
C GLY A 389 -24.04 -57.00 10.50
N PHE A 390 -25.23 -56.48 10.18
CA PHE A 390 -25.42 -55.04 9.97
C PHE A 390 -25.03 -54.20 11.20
N VAL A 391 -25.46 -54.60 12.40
CA VAL A 391 -25.16 -53.86 13.63
C VAL A 391 -23.67 -53.88 13.97
N GLU A 392 -23.01 -55.02 13.78
CA GLU A 392 -21.57 -55.16 14.00
C GLU A 392 -20.75 -54.33 13.00
N ASP A 393 -21.07 -54.44 11.71
CA ASP A 393 -20.38 -53.68 10.65
C ASP A 393 -20.61 -52.17 10.81
N GLN A 394 -21.84 -51.72 11.09
CA GLN A 394 -22.13 -50.31 11.34
C GLN A 394 -21.34 -49.77 12.55
N LYS A 395 -21.20 -50.57 13.61
CA LYS A 395 -20.40 -50.19 14.78
C LYS A 395 -18.91 -50.10 14.45
N ALA A 396 -18.39 -51.03 13.64
CA ALA A 396 -17.01 -51.00 13.18
C ALA A 396 -16.71 -49.75 12.34
N LEU A 397 -17.57 -49.44 11.35
CA LEU A 397 -17.44 -48.23 10.52
C LEU A 397 -17.43 -46.94 11.34
N ARG A 398 -18.32 -46.82 12.33
CA ARG A 398 -18.35 -45.67 13.24
C ARG A 398 -17.08 -45.56 14.09
N ALA A 399 -16.55 -46.69 14.58
CA ALA A 399 -15.33 -46.71 15.37
C ALA A 399 -14.10 -46.32 14.53
N ASP A 400 -14.03 -46.77 13.28
CA ASP A 400 -12.97 -46.41 12.34
C ASP A 400 -13.03 -44.92 11.96
N ALA A 401 -14.23 -44.38 11.70
CA ALA A 401 -14.43 -42.95 11.44
C ALA A 401 -14.00 -42.08 12.63
N GLU A 402 -14.40 -42.43 13.86
CA GLU A 402 -13.96 -41.72 15.08
C GLU A 402 -12.44 -41.77 15.23
N LYS A 403 -11.82 -42.94 15.02
CA LYS A 403 -10.36 -43.09 15.06
C LYS A 403 -9.67 -42.22 14.01
N ASN A 404 -10.24 -42.12 12.81
CA ASN A 404 -9.70 -41.27 11.74
C ASN A 404 -9.80 -39.79 12.12
N ILE A 405 -10.93 -39.33 12.68
CA ILE A 405 -11.09 -37.96 13.20
C ILE A 405 -10.04 -37.66 14.28
N GLN A 406 -9.84 -38.57 15.24
CA GLN A 406 -8.82 -38.42 16.29
C GLN A 406 -7.40 -38.30 15.70
N ASN A 407 -7.05 -39.15 14.73
CA ASN A 407 -5.75 -39.09 14.06
C ASN A 407 -5.54 -37.77 13.31
N VAL A 408 -6.58 -37.27 12.63
CA VAL A 408 -6.54 -35.97 11.95
C VAL A 408 -6.36 -34.84 12.95
N ARG A 409 -7.15 -34.79 14.04
CA ARG A 409 -6.98 -33.79 15.10
C ARG A 409 -5.57 -33.78 15.68
N GLU A 410 -5.03 -34.97 15.96
CA GLU A 410 -3.68 -35.11 16.49
C GLU A 410 -2.61 -34.65 15.49
N ALA A 411 -2.76 -34.98 14.19
CA ALA A 411 -1.86 -34.51 13.15
C ALA A 411 -1.86 -32.98 13.03
N PHE A 412 -3.04 -32.34 13.11
CA PHE A 412 -3.16 -30.88 13.12
C PHE A 412 -2.54 -30.27 14.39
N ARG A 413 -2.71 -30.89 15.56
CA ARG A 413 -2.09 -30.46 16.83
C ARG A 413 -0.56 -30.55 16.79
N ILE A 414 -0.01 -31.60 16.20
CA ILE A 414 1.44 -31.77 16.01
C ILE A 414 1.96 -30.72 15.02
N ALA A 415 1.26 -30.53 13.89
CA ALA A 415 1.64 -29.56 12.87
C ALA A 415 1.59 -28.10 13.39
N SER A 416 0.75 -27.81 14.39
CA SER A 416 0.72 -26.53 15.08
C SER A 416 1.80 -26.39 16.17
N ASN A 417 2.77 -27.32 16.24
CA ASN A 417 3.84 -27.40 17.24
C ASN A 417 3.36 -27.57 18.70
N GLY A 418 2.12 -28.03 18.90
CA GLY A 418 1.48 -28.07 20.20
C GLY A 418 1.12 -26.66 20.70
N ASP A 419 -0.09 -26.49 21.20
CA ASP A 419 -0.43 -25.26 21.90
C ASP A 419 0.54 -25.09 23.09
N VAL A 420 1.33 -24.02 23.02
CA VAL A 420 2.25 -23.52 24.06
C VAL A 420 3.56 -24.30 24.19
N GLN A 421 4.52 -24.03 23.30
CA GLN A 421 5.93 -24.04 23.72
C GLN A 421 6.17 -22.93 24.74
N GLU A 422 7.06 -23.18 25.71
CA GLU A 422 7.53 -22.17 26.65
C GLU A 422 8.12 -20.99 25.86
N ARG A 423 7.50 -19.82 26.05
CA ARG A 423 7.82 -18.60 25.33
C ARG A 423 9.08 -17.96 25.93
N VAL A 424 10.24 -18.42 25.49
CA VAL A 424 11.54 -17.91 25.96
C VAL A 424 12.16 -17.01 24.90
N VAL A 425 12.49 -15.79 25.31
CA VAL A 425 13.30 -14.87 24.50
C VAL A 425 14.77 -15.16 24.78
N PRO A 426 15.61 -15.37 23.75
CA PRO A 426 17.03 -15.54 23.96
C PRO A 426 17.67 -14.34 24.66
N ASP A 427 18.43 -14.59 25.73
CA ASP A 427 19.09 -13.58 26.57
C ASP A 427 19.88 -12.53 25.78
N TYR A 428 20.49 -12.91 24.65
CA TYR A 428 21.29 -12.00 23.82
C TYR A 428 20.46 -10.96 23.04
N LEU A 429 19.13 -11.11 22.99
CA LEU A 429 18.21 -10.14 22.39
C LEU A 429 17.66 -9.14 23.42
N ILE A 430 17.85 -9.40 24.71
CA ILE A 430 17.27 -8.65 25.81
C ILE A 430 18.23 -7.52 26.21
N ASP A 431 17.66 -6.32 26.38
CA ASP A 431 18.41 -5.15 26.83
C ASP A 431 18.70 -5.22 28.33
N GLY A 432 19.96 -4.97 28.72
CA GLY A 432 20.37 -4.99 30.12
C GLY A 432 19.90 -3.80 30.95
N ILE A 433 19.27 -2.79 30.34
CA ILE A 433 18.75 -1.59 31.03
C ILE A 433 17.23 -1.62 31.12
N THR A 434 16.53 -1.84 30.01
CA THR A 434 15.07 -1.88 29.94
C THR A 434 14.49 -3.24 30.27
N PHE A 435 15.30 -4.31 30.21
CA PHE A 435 14.85 -5.70 30.32
C PHE A 435 13.81 -6.11 29.26
N GLU A 436 13.71 -5.34 28.16
CA GLU A 436 12.84 -5.63 27.02
C GLU A 436 13.72 -6.09 25.83
N ILE A 437 13.11 -6.64 24.78
CA ILE A 437 13.82 -6.93 23.52
C ILE A 437 14.38 -5.64 22.91
N MET A 438 15.66 -5.64 22.52
CA MET A 438 16.29 -4.51 21.84
C MET A 438 15.65 -4.23 20.47
N HIS A 439 15.26 -2.98 20.21
CA HIS A 439 14.67 -2.57 18.92
C HIS A 439 15.67 -1.87 18.02
N ASP A 440 16.52 -1.04 18.61
CA ASP A 440 17.59 -0.38 17.89
C ASP A 440 18.90 -0.55 18.66
N PRO A 441 19.47 -1.77 18.65
CA PRO A 441 20.64 -2.08 19.45
C PRO A 441 21.83 -1.22 19.01
N VAL A 442 22.49 -0.63 20.00
CA VAL A 442 23.78 0.06 19.86
C VAL A 442 24.80 -0.60 20.76
N VAL A 443 26.01 -0.76 20.24
CA VAL A 443 27.13 -1.37 20.93
C VAL A 443 28.02 -0.29 21.55
N THR A 444 28.42 -0.51 22.80
CA THR A 444 29.42 0.29 23.51
C THR A 444 30.84 -0.13 23.09
N PRO A 445 31.88 0.67 23.36
CA PRO A 445 33.27 0.27 23.10
C PRO A 445 33.71 -1.01 23.82
N SER A 446 33.05 -1.37 24.93
CA SER A 446 33.29 -2.62 25.65
C SER A 446 32.72 -3.86 24.94
N GLY A 447 31.92 -3.67 23.89
CA GLY A 447 31.33 -4.74 23.08
C GLY A 447 29.94 -5.18 23.52
N THR A 448 29.40 -4.62 24.60
CA THR A 448 28.03 -4.90 25.06
C THR A 448 27.02 -4.08 24.25
N SER A 449 25.90 -4.70 23.87
CA SER A 449 24.82 -4.01 23.15
C SER A 449 23.67 -3.68 24.09
N PHE A 450 23.05 -2.52 23.85
CA PHE A 450 21.88 -2.04 24.57
C PHE A 450 20.88 -1.42 23.61
N ASP A 451 19.62 -1.27 24.03
CA ASP A 451 18.66 -0.47 23.26
C ASP A 451 19.06 1.01 23.29
N ARG A 452 19.02 1.65 22.10
CA ARG A 452 19.45 3.03 21.91
C ARG A 452 18.81 4.00 22.90
N ILE A 453 17.52 3.86 23.19
CA ILE A 453 16.82 4.85 24.02
C ILE A 453 17.33 4.79 25.47
N GLY A 454 17.46 3.57 26.02
CA GLY A 454 17.91 3.35 27.39
C GLY A 454 19.35 3.79 27.61
N ILE A 455 20.27 3.37 26.73
CA ILE A 455 21.70 3.67 26.87
C ILE A 455 22.03 5.14 26.63
N LEU A 456 21.35 5.83 25.70
CA LEU A 456 21.56 7.26 25.49
C LEU A 456 21.27 8.04 26.77
N LYS A 457 20.12 7.77 27.40
CA LYS A 457 19.73 8.43 28.66
C LYS A 457 20.70 8.12 29.79
N TYR A 458 21.15 6.87 29.89
CA TYR A 458 22.11 6.47 30.92
C TYR A 458 23.45 7.20 30.76
N VAL A 459 24.04 7.19 29.56
CA VAL A 459 25.35 7.79 29.30
C VAL A 459 25.31 9.31 29.44
N GLU A 460 24.22 9.97 29.03
CA GLU A 460 24.03 11.41 29.24
C GLU A 460 24.01 11.79 30.74
N GLN A 461 23.54 10.90 31.61
CA GLN A 461 23.46 11.15 33.05
C GLN A 461 24.71 10.74 33.82
N SER A 462 25.31 9.60 33.47
CA SER A 462 26.39 8.97 34.24
C SER A 462 27.78 9.21 33.66
N GLY A 463 27.89 9.43 32.35
CA GLY A 463 29.17 9.58 31.64
C GLY A 463 30.04 8.32 31.60
N VAL A 464 29.50 7.15 31.90
CA VAL A 464 30.24 5.88 31.98
C VAL A 464 29.50 4.72 31.30
N ASP A 465 30.23 3.67 30.97
CA ASP A 465 29.67 2.40 30.48
C ASP A 465 28.89 1.68 31.61
N PRO A 466 27.66 1.17 31.36
CA PRO A 466 26.84 0.56 32.41
C PRO A 466 27.47 -0.66 33.11
N ILE A 467 28.31 -1.42 32.40
CA ILE A 467 28.88 -2.69 32.88
C ILE A 467 30.29 -2.46 33.41
N THR A 468 31.16 -1.91 32.57
CA THR A 468 32.59 -1.76 32.85
C THR A 468 32.92 -0.50 33.65
N ARG A 469 31.98 0.45 33.75
CA ARG A 469 32.15 1.75 34.43
C ARG A 469 33.27 2.62 33.85
N VAL A 470 33.79 2.27 32.67
CA VAL A 470 34.79 3.08 31.96
C VAL A 470 34.14 4.36 31.46
N PRO A 471 34.79 5.53 31.58
CA PRO A 471 34.27 6.79 31.04
C PRO A 471 33.98 6.69 29.54
N MET A 472 32.79 7.12 29.13
CA MET A 472 32.39 7.14 27.72
C MET A 472 31.37 8.25 27.45
N THR A 473 31.21 8.57 26.17
CA THR A 473 30.26 9.57 25.70
C THR A 473 29.25 8.95 24.74
N VAL A 474 28.15 9.67 24.49
CA VAL A 474 27.13 9.28 23.50
C VAL A 474 27.74 9.06 22.11
N ASN A 475 28.81 9.78 21.77
CA ASN A 475 29.48 9.68 20.48
C ASN A 475 30.28 8.38 20.32
N ASP A 476 30.51 7.63 21.39
CA ASP A 476 31.23 6.36 21.36
C ASP A 476 30.32 5.18 21.01
N LEU A 477 29.00 5.37 21.05
CA LEU A 477 28.01 4.36 20.70
C LEU A 477 28.00 4.12 19.18
N ARG A 478 27.90 2.84 18.79
CA ARG A 478 27.85 2.42 17.38
C ARG A 478 26.60 1.58 17.12
N PRO A 479 25.84 1.80 16.04
CA PRO A 479 24.71 0.94 15.69
C PRO A 479 25.15 -0.51 15.45
N ASN A 480 24.45 -1.47 16.05
CA ASN A 480 24.70 -2.90 15.83
C ASN A 480 23.67 -3.46 14.83
N TYR A 481 23.95 -3.29 13.53
CA TYR A 481 23.01 -3.69 12.47
C TYR A 481 22.77 -5.21 12.42
N ALA A 482 23.76 -6.03 12.79
CA ALA A 482 23.62 -7.48 12.79
C ALA A 482 22.66 -7.93 13.89
N LEU A 483 22.84 -7.42 15.11
CA LEU A 483 21.93 -7.71 16.22
C LEU A 483 20.53 -7.15 15.96
N LYS A 484 20.44 -5.97 15.32
CA LYS A 484 19.16 -5.42 14.89
C LYS A 484 18.41 -6.36 13.94
N ALA A 485 19.09 -6.88 12.93
CA ALA A 485 18.49 -7.85 12.01
C ALA A 485 18.05 -9.12 12.74
N ALA A 486 18.84 -9.60 13.71
CA ALA A 486 18.48 -10.76 14.53
C ALA A 486 17.24 -10.50 15.40
N CYS A 487 17.16 -9.34 16.08
CA CYS A 487 15.97 -8.92 16.83
C CYS A 487 14.74 -8.82 15.92
N GLU A 488 14.89 -8.21 14.74
CA GLU A 488 13.80 -8.08 13.76
C GLU A 488 13.33 -9.44 13.25
N GLU A 489 14.25 -10.34 12.89
CA GLU A 489 13.94 -11.70 12.46
C GLU A 489 13.21 -12.47 13.57
N PHE A 490 13.69 -12.38 14.81
CA PHE A 490 13.08 -13.03 15.95
C PHE A 490 11.66 -12.52 16.19
N LEU A 491 11.45 -11.20 16.22
CA LEU A 491 10.13 -10.58 16.41
C LEU A 491 9.17 -10.90 15.24
N ASN A 492 9.67 -11.03 14.01
CA ASN A 492 8.86 -11.41 12.86
C ASN A 492 8.36 -12.85 12.97
N LYS A 493 9.17 -13.75 13.53
CA LYS A 493 8.82 -15.16 13.78
C LYS A 493 8.02 -15.34 15.07
N ASN A 494 8.24 -14.48 16.06
CA ASN A 494 7.76 -14.58 17.43
C ASN A 494 7.13 -13.26 17.90
N GLY A 495 6.08 -12.79 17.22
CA GLY A 495 5.48 -11.49 17.55
C GLY A 495 4.79 -11.43 18.91
N TRP A 496 4.66 -12.56 19.61
CA TRP A 496 4.30 -12.60 21.04
C TRP A 496 5.36 -11.98 21.95
N ALA A 497 6.62 -11.90 21.51
CA ALA A 497 7.76 -11.48 22.33
C ALA A 497 7.89 -9.96 22.48
N VAL A 498 6.93 -9.19 21.95
CA VAL A 498 6.92 -7.73 22.02
C VAL A 498 6.77 -7.20 23.46
N ASP A 499 6.10 -7.97 24.34
CA ASP A 499 5.85 -7.62 25.75
C ASP A 499 6.67 -8.51 26.72
N TRP A 500 7.84 -9.03 26.30
CA TRP A 500 8.64 -9.94 27.11
C TRP A 500 9.17 -9.28 28.39
#